data_AF-A0A523PEU0-F1
#
_entry.id   AF-A0A523PEU0-F1
#
_cell.length_a   1.000
_cell.length_b   1.000
_cell.length_c   1.000
_cell.angle_alpha   90.00
_cell.angle_beta   90.00
_cell.angle_gamma   90.00
#
_symmetry.space_group_name_H-M   'P 1'
#
loop_
_entity.id
_entity.type
_entity.pdbx_description
1 polymer ?
#
loop_
_entity_poly.entity_id
_entity_poly.type
_entity_poly.pdbx_seq_one_letter_code
_entity_poly.pdbx_strand_id
1 'polypeptide(L)'
;MTIETAIKRRTWSQSFYTLVTDRYPAAKHHPPYLRALLDLLFPNSEGECAQVREVYRERIFLWAHGRRPRNIAELDRFNSGEFLNELRSAGLPINYFTRGWFDPLSCSSAPTKIILEKMPSAIRRAALREVKPVTGMEGRVYVTTGKPYTERRDRYLYTGERKAATQVEVPARSPLAQECLDTFNSTPRRLFLVTRENHQAVIDYITGTRDGDERIRRLVEAQRIVDSPEIFYRPVENSARMYCRKSSLASCPSDVRRTFVPDWTEVDLKHAHLSILARDWNLKEARALLESGGSLWDELTNEYLYKVSAEWDTPEVRDRLRQIWKAALPSIIYGQHTVDVARGLVYYADHMAAAVFFQHPVVAELLAARDDWFGERGGINAQTKLELSEKISETELELLYPIVQMFRDMKRPDWHIGLYQYDGCSIHFARRKESWLPRIVNAVNENARRLGVPTSLEVVPLTTEYSGPKPSFKKLRPGQSGKGIPADFRRPLHGFASYTTPCDRTPKITVTKWRYDHKENKWCRGTRKIRLATIQHDLEELAKVNPGAVGKDE
;
A
#
# COMPACT_ATOMS: atom_id res chain seq x y z
N MET A 1 -2.36 23.07 -10.06
CA MET A 1 -2.35 22.63 -8.64
C MET A 1 -1.73 23.74 -7.78
N THR A 2 -2.37 24.17 -6.68
CA THR A 2 -1.89 25.27 -5.83
C THR A 2 -0.89 24.79 -4.76
N ILE A 3 -0.15 25.74 -4.18
CA ILE A 3 0.90 25.53 -3.16
C ILE A 3 0.44 24.68 -1.97
N GLU A 4 -0.81 24.85 -1.53
CA GLU A 4 -1.31 24.17 -0.34
C GLU A 4 -1.70 22.70 -0.58
N THR A 5 -2.05 22.34 -1.82
CA THR A 5 -2.24 20.93 -2.22
C THR A 5 -0.93 20.12 -2.21
N ALA A 6 0.21 20.78 -2.31
CA ALA A 6 1.53 20.16 -2.36
C ALA A 6 2.14 19.93 -0.96
N ILE A 7 1.84 20.83 -0.02
CA ILE A 7 2.33 20.77 1.35
C ILE A 7 1.37 19.92 2.18
N LYS A 8 1.89 18.83 2.74
CA LYS A 8 1.05 17.75 3.29
C LYS A 8 0.35 18.09 4.60
N ARG A 9 0.85 19.11 5.32
CA ARG A 9 0.17 19.73 6.47
C ARG A 9 -0.13 21.18 6.12
N ARG A 10 -1.39 21.60 6.31
CA ARG A 10 -1.79 22.98 6.05
C ARG A 10 -1.43 23.91 7.20
N THR A 11 -1.40 23.38 8.42
CA THR A 11 -1.23 24.20 9.63
C THR A 11 -0.26 23.57 10.63
N TRP A 12 0.35 24.37 11.50
CA TRP A 12 1.10 23.94 12.70
C TRP A 12 0.78 24.82 13.89
N SER A 13 1.26 24.45 15.08
CA SER A 13 1.28 25.40 16.19
C SER A 13 2.10 26.65 15.84
N GLN A 14 1.67 27.79 16.37
CA GLN A 14 2.42 29.05 16.28
C GLN A 14 3.83 28.89 16.84
N SER A 15 4.01 28.17 17.95
CA SER A 15 5.30 28.01 18.62
C SER A 15 6.30 27.23 17.77
N PHE A 16 5.86 26.18 17.08
CA PHE A 16 6.71 25.46 16.14
C PHE A 16 7.04 26.29 14.90
N TYR A 17 6.04 26.98 14.34
CA TYR A 17 6.27 27.88 13.21
C TYR A 17 7.33 28.93 13.56
N THR A 18 7.17 29.62 14.69
CA THR A 18 8.11 30.62 15.19
C THR A 18 9.50 30.01 15.41
N LEU A 19 9.61 28.87 16.09
CA LEU A 19 10.89 28.19 16.30
C LEU A 19 11.62 27.88 14.98
N VAL A 20 10.88 27.40 13.98
CA VAL A 20 11.43 27.07 12.66
C VAL A 20 11.86 28.33 11.93
N THR A 21 11.04 29.38 11.91
CA THR A 21 11.35 30.63 11.20
C THR A 21 12.43 31.46 11.89
N ASP A 22 12.55 31.38 13.21
CA ASP A 22 13.61 32.08 13.95
C ASP A 22 14.95 31.39 13.72
N ARG A 23 14.95 30.06 13.62
CA ARG A 23 16.16 29.30 13.29
C ARG A 23 16.55 29.44 11.82
N TYR A 24 15.58 29.56 10.92
CA TYR A 24 15.78 29.71 9.48
C TYR A 24 15.05 30.95 8.94
N PRO A 25 15.56 32.16 9.19
CA PRO A 25 14.87 33.41 8.83
C PRO A 25 14.54 33.53 7.35
N ALA A 26 15.41 33.02 6.47
CA ALA A 26 15.16 32.99 5.04
C ALA A 26 13.88 32.23 4.68
N ALA A 27 13.52 31.17 5.42
CA ALA A 27 12.28 30.42 5.18
C ALA A 27 11.02 31.23 5.50
N LYS A 28 11.09 32.24 6.39
CA LYS A 28 9.97 33.12 6.72
C LYS A 28 9.53 33.97 5.53
N HIS A 29 10.49 34.42 4.73
CA HIS A 29 10.27 35.34 3.61
C HIS A 29 10.27 34.67 2.24
N HIS A 30 10.79 33.43 2.15
CA HIS A 30 10.83 32.64 0.93
C HIS A 30 9.99 31.37 1.06
N PRO A 31 8.72 31.38 0.60
CA PRO A 31 7.85 30.20 0.60
C PRO A 31 8.47 28.92 0.01
N PRO A 32 9.32 28.97 -1.05
CA PRO A 32 10.03 27.78 -1.54
C PRO A 32 10.92 27.11 -0.49
N TYR A 33 11.61 27.92 0.32
CA TYR A 33 12.56 27.43 1.31
C TYR A 33 11.83 26.77 2.47
N LEU A 34 10.72 27.40 2.88
CA LEU A 34 9.82 26.80 3.84
C LEU A 34 9.31 25.47 3.29
N ARG A 35 8.79 25.39 2.06
CA ARG A 35 8.34 24.10 1.47
C ARG A 35 9.38 22.99 1.54
N ALA A 36 10.62 23.28 1.13
CA ALA A 36 11.71 22.31 1.18
C ALA A 36 11.97 21.84 2.62
N LEU A 37 12.12 22.78 3.56
CA LEU A 37 12.40 22.48 4.96
C LEU A 37 11.35 21.55 5.59
N LEU A 38 10.10 21.66 5.18
CA LEU A 38 8.99 20.90 5.78
C LEU A 38 8.84 19.51 5.23
N ASP A 39 9.05 19.38 3.94
CA ASP A 39 9.13 18.08 3.33
C ASP A 39 10.33 17.29 3.91
N LEU A 40 11.38 18.00 4.28
CA LEU A 40 12.53 17.48 5.01
C LEU A 40 12.25 17.20 6.50
N LEU A 41 11.39 17.97 7.18
CA LEU A 41 11.04 17.69 8.58
C LEU A 41 9.98 16.58 8.74
N PHE A 42 9.08 16.42 7.77
CA PHE A 42 7.96 15.48 7.83
C PHE A 42 7.91 14.58 6.58
N PRO A 43 8.82 13.59 6.49
CA PRO A 43 8.94 12.67 5.36
C PRO A 43 7.65 11.90 5.00
N ASN A 44 7.67 11.23 3.84
CA ASN A 44 6.54 10.46 3.31
C ASN A 44 6.66 8.96 3.49
N SER A 45 7.89 8.44 3.48
CA SER A 45 8.10 7.02 3.25
C SER A 45 8.90 6.34 4.35
N GLU A 46 8.70 5.04 4.39
CA GLU A 46 9.34 4.05 5.25
C GLU A 46 10.87 4.17 5.19
N GLY A 47 11.54 4.40 6.33
CA GLY A 47 13.01 4.49 6.42
C GLY A 47 13.62 5.90 6.32
N GLU A 48 12.81 6.96 6.15
CA GLU A 48 13.29 8.35 5.99
C GLU A 48 13.64 9.09 7.30
N CYS A 49 13.81 8.36 8.42
CA CYS A 49 14.54 8.86 9.60
C CYS A 49 16.07 8.87 9.37
N ALA A 50 16.54 8.31 8.25
CA ALA A 50 17.94 8.36 7.86
C ALA A 50 18.39 9.80 7.57
N GLN A 51 19.65 10.11 7.92
CA GLN A 51 20.33 11.35 7.53
C GLN A 51 20.38 11.56 6.01
N VAL A 52 20.11 10.53 5.21
CA VAL A 52 20.14 10.57 3.74
C VAL A 52 18.76 10.28 3.18
N ARG A 53 18.30 11.11 2.25
CA ARG A 53 17.00 11.01 1.57
C ARG A 53 17.17 11.03 0.07
N GLU A 54 16.38 10.23 -0.63
CA GLU A 54 16.28 10.27 -2.08
C GLU A 54 15.08 11.16 -2.46
N VAL A 55 15.35 12.28 -3.12
CA VAL A 55 14.34 13.25 -3.56
C VAL A 55 14.41 13.43 -5.06
N TYR A 56 13.32 13.11 -5.75
CA TYR A 56 13.20 13.25 -7.20
C TYR A 56 13.13 14.72 -7.63
N ARG A 57 13.58 15.01 -8.86
CA ARG A 57 13.64 16.36 -9.43
C ARG A 57 12.28 17.04 -9.45
N GLU A 58 11.21 16.31 -9.75
CA GLU A 58 9.83 16.78 -9.74
C GLU A 58 9.41 17.32 -8.37
N ARG A 59 9.98 16.74 -7.30
CA ARG A 59 9.68 17.15 -5.93
C ARG A 59 10.45 18.41 -5.54
N ILE A 60 11.69 18.53 -6.00
CA ILE A 60 12.46 19.76 -5.84
C ILE A 60 11.81 20.91 -6.65
N PHE A 61 11.33 20.63 -7.87
CA PHE A 61 10.54 21.55 -8.67
C PHE A 61 9.29 22.02 -7.92
N LEU A 62 8.60 21.08 -7.27
CA LEU A 62 7.43 21.39 -6.45
C LEU A 62 7.78 22.30 -5.26
N TRP A 63 8.96 22.15 -4.66
CA TRP A 63 9.44 23.09 -3.64
C TRP A 63 9.69 24.48 -4.23
N ALA A 64 10.44 24.58 -5.33
CA ALA A 64 10.76 25.85 -5.97
C ALA A 64 9.49 26.60 -6.41
N HIS A 65 8.64 25.95 -7.21
CA HIS A 65 7.54 26.61 -7.90
C HIS A 65 6.18 26.45 -7.22
N GLY A 66 6.05 25.55 -6.24
CA GLY A 66 4.77 25.32 -5.55
C GLY A 66 3.70 24.67 -6.42
N ARG A 67 4.08 24.12 -7.58
CA ARG A 67 3.22 23.38 -8.51
C ARG A 67 4.03 22.26 -9.16
N ARG A 68 3.33 21.30 -9.76
CA ARG A 68 3.97 20.28 -10.61
C ARG A 68 4.45 20.91 -11.93
N PRO A 69 5.49 20.34 -12.57
CA PRO A 69 5.81 20.68 -13.95
C PRO A 69 4.63 20.33 -14.85
N ARG A 70 4.37 21.14 -15.87
CA ARG A 70 3.30 20.94 -16.85
C ARG A 70 3.64 19.84 -17.86
N ASN A 71 4.93 19.65 -18.10
CA ASN A 71 5.47 18.65 -19.02
C ASN A 71 6.94 18.38 -18.65
N ILE A 72 7.51 17.34 -19.29
CA ILE A 72 8.90 16.92 -19.07
C ILE A 72 9.87 18.04 -19.45
N ALA A 73 9.62 18.78 -20.54
CA ALA A 73 10.49 19.89 -20.97
C ALA A 73 10.63 21.02 -19.92
N GLU A 74 9.57 21.33 -19.18
CA GLU A 74 9.62 22.30 -18.08
C GLU A 74 10.45 21.78 -16.90
N LEU A 75 10.35 20.48 -16.62
CA LEU A 75 11.19 19.83 -15.62
C LEU A 75 12.65 19.80 -16.06
N ASP A 76 12.92 19.53 -17.34
CA ASP A 76 14.28 19.45 -17.91
C ASP A 76 15.02 20.78 -17.87
N ARG A 77 14.29 21.90 -17.96
CA ARG A 77 14.86 23.26 -17.81
C ARG A 77 15.08 23.68 -16.36
N PHE A 78 14.53 22.95 -15.38
CA PHE A 78 14.63 23.33 -13.97
C PHE A 78 15.95 22.86 -13.36
N ASN A 79 16.83 23.80 -13.02
CA ASN A 79 18.10 23.51 -12.37
C ASN A 79 17.89 23.22 -10.87
N SER A 80 17.66 21.94 -10.53
CA SER A 80 17.51 21.53 -9.13
C SER A 80 18.77 21.75 -8.31
N GLY A 81 19.96 21.69 -8.92
CA GLY A 81 21.23 21.93 -8.23
C GLY A 81 21.37 23.39 -7.79
N GLU A 82 21.02 24.33 -8.65
CA GLU A 82 21.00 25.76 -8.32
C GLU A 82 20.04 26.06 -7.17
N PHE A 83 18.80 25.56 -7.23
CA PHE A 83 17.84 25.74 -6.14
C PHE A 83 18.31 25.10 -4.82
N LEU A 84 18.93 23.91 -4.85
CA LEU A 84 19.49 23.31 -3.63
C LEU A 84 20.69 24.11 -3.09
N ASN A 85 21.52 24.71 -3.95
CA ASN A 85 22.58 25.63 -3.55
C ASN A 85 22.03 26.92 -2.94
N GLU A 86 20.93 27.46 -3.45
CA GLU A 86 20.21 28.59 -2.86
C GLU A 86 19.74 28.26 -1.43
N LEU A 87 19.10 27.10 -1.24
CA LEU A 87 18.66 26.64 0.08
C LEU A 87 19.83 26.50 1.05
N ARG A 88 20.95 25.92 0.61
CA ARG A 88 22.17 25.79 1.43
C ARG A 88 22.74 27.16 1.78
N SER A 89 22.83 28.07 0.81
CA SER A 89 23.33 29.44 1.01
C SER A 89 22.42 30.25 1.93
N ALA A 90 21.13 29.93 1.98
CA ALA A 90 20.15 30.48 2.92
C ALA A 90 20.24 29.87 4.34
N GLY A 91 21.21 29.00 4.60
CA GLY A 91 21.47 28.41 5.91
C GLY A 91 20.56 27.25 6.28
N LEU A 92 19.85 26.64 5.32
CA LEU A 92 19.09 25.42 5.59
C LEU A 92 20.04 24.23 5.78
N PRO A 93 19.70 23.25 6.63
CA PRO A 93 20.59 22.16 7.04
C PRO A 93 20.59 21.04 5.99
N ILE A 94 20.91 21.39 4.75
CA ILE A 94 20.94 20.47 3.63
C ILE A 94 22.34 20.39 3.05
N ASN A 95 22.82 19.17 2.90
CA ASN A 95 23.84 18.79 1.94
C ASN A 95 23.19 17.89 0.91
N TYR A 96 23.77 17.79 -0.28
CA TYR A 96 23.25 16.88 -1.28
C TYR A 96 24.37 16.37 -2.17
N PHE A 97 24.18 15.14 -2.64
CA PHE A 97 25.03 14.48 -3.61
C PHE A 97 24.15 14.03 -4.75
N THR A 98 24.47 14.45 -5.96
CA THR A 98 23.93 13.86 -7.19
C THR A 98 24.78 12.61 -7.48
N ARG A 99 24.16 11.43 -7.52
CA ARG A 99 24.88 10.20 -7.89
C ARG A 99 25.14 10.27 -9.40
N GLY A 100 26.34 10.69 -9.76
CA GLY A 100 26.81 10.76 -11.14
C GLY A 100 26.56 12.11 -11.80
N TRP A 101 27.56 12.51 -12.59
CA TRP A 101 27.62 13.56 -13.60
C TRP A 101 28.13 14.94 -13.16
N PHE A 102 29.31 15.24 -13.67
CA PHE A 102 29.99 16.53 -13.79
C PHE A 102 29.24 17.54 -14.69
N ASP A 103 27.93 17.34 -14.90
CA ASP A 103 27.13 18.18 -15.77
C ASP A 103 25.85 18.62 -15.04
N PRO A 104 25.79 19.88 -14.57
CA PRO A 104 24.59 20.51 -14.01
C PRO A 104 23.37 20.47 -14.96
N LEU A 105 23.58 20.20 -16.26
CA LEU A 105 22.56 20.14 -17.29
C LEU A 105 22.07 18.72 -17.60
N SER A 106 22.82 17.66 -17.23
CA SER A 106 22.46 16.27 -17.53
C SER A 106 21.83 15.54 -16.33
N CYS A 107 20.83 16.13 -15.70
CA CYS A 107 20.06 15.41 -14.68
C CYS A 107 19.05 14.46 -15.34
N SER A 108 19.48 13.21 -15.54
CA SER A 108 18.60 12.06 -15.75
C SER A 108 17.51 11.98 -14.66
N SER A 109 16.45 11.20 -14.90
CA SER A 109 15.33 10.92 -13.98
C SER A 109 15.73 10.28 -12.61
N ALA A 110 17.02 10.17 -12.31
CA ALA A 110 17.53 9.62 -11.08
C ALA A 110 17.23 10.53 -9.87
N PRO A 111 16.89 9.96 -8.70
CA PRO A 111 16.65 10.74 -7.49
C PRO A 111 17.93 11.41 -6.96
N THR A 112 17.83 12.66 -6.52
CA THR A 112 18.92 13.37 -5.83
C THR A 112 19.02 12.89 -4.39
N LYS A 113 20.24 12.56 -3.92
CA LYS A 113 20.44 12.20 -2.51
C LYS A 113 20.66 13.47 -1.69
N ILE A 114 19.68 13.87 -0.91
CA ILE A 114 19.77 14.96 0.05
C ILE A 114 20.23 14.37 1.39
N ILE A 115 21.41 14.76 1.85
CA ILE A 115 21.89 14.49 3.18
C ILE A 115 21.45 15.63 4.09
N LEU A 116 20.54 15.35 5.00
CA LEU A 116 20.23 16.28 6.06
C LEU A 116 21.42 16.38 6.99
N GLU A 117 22.03 17.57 7.05
CA GLU A 117 22.89 17.91 8.16
C GLU A 117 22.11 17.72 9.46
N LYS A 118 22.82 17.50 10.57
CA LYS A 118 22.19 17.18 11.85
C LYS A 118 21.22 18.29 12.25
N MET A 119 19.94 18.09 11.92
CA MET A 119 18.85 19.01 12.23
C MET A 119 18.92 19.34 13.73
N PRO A 120 18.87 20.63 14.12
CA PRO A 120 18.98 21.02 15.52
C PRO A 120 18.05 20.18 16.40
N SER A 121 18.57 19.66 17.51
CA SER A 121 17.81 18.77 18.40
C SER A 121 16.52 19.43 18.91
N ALA A 122 16.54 20.75 19.09
CA ALA A 122 15.36 21.55 19.42
C ALA A 122 14.26 21.45 18.36
N ILE A 123 14.59 21.63 17.07
CA ILE A 123 13.63 21.51 15.98
C ILE A 123 13.14 20.08 15.83
N ARG A 124 14.02 19.08 15.96
CA ARG A 124 13.62 17.68 15.89
C ARG A 124 12.64 17.32 17.00
N ARG A 125 12.93 17.71 18.24
CA ARG A 125 12.01 17.51 19.38
C ARG A 125 10.70 18.26 19.19
N ALA A 126 10.75 19.48 18.67
CA ALA A 126 9.55 20.26 18.41
C ALA A 126 8.71 19.66 17.27
N ALA A 127 9.34 19.15 16.20
CA ALA A 127 8.65 18.43 15.13
C ALA A 127 7.99 17.15 15.66
N LEU A 128 8.65 16.40 16.55
CA LEU A 128 8.03 15.26 17.23
C LEU A 128 6.86 15.66 18.14
N ARG A 129 6.93 16.83 18.78
CA ARG A 129 5.80 17.40 19.55
C ARG A 129 4.67 17.86 18.65
N GLU A 130 4.95 18.38 17.46
CA GLU A 130 3.93 18.70 16.46
C GLU A 130 3.20 17.47 15.92
N VAL A 131 3.83 16.29 16.01
CA VAL A 131 3.19 15.00 15.69
C VAL A 131 2.23 14.57 16.81
N LYS A 132 2.48 15.02 18.05
CA LYS A 132 1.52 14.88 19.15
C LYS A 132 0.46 15.99 19.03
N PRO A 133 -0.81 15.70 19.30
CA PRO A 133 -1.87 16.69 19.16
C PRO A 133 -1.63 17.87 20.09
N VAL A 134 -1.83 19.07 19.57
CA VAL A 134 -2.49 20.12 20.34
C VAL A 134 -3.97 19.89 20.07
N THR A 135 -4.77 19.66 21.10
CA THR A 135 -6.22 19.52 20.95
C THR A 135 -6.78 20.81 20.35
N GLY A 136 -7.42 20.71 19.19
CA GLY A 136 -8.04 21.83 18.50
C GLY A 136 -7.15 22.55 17.45
N MET A 137 -7.82 23.36 16.63
CA MET A 137 -7.17 24.21 15.61
C MET A 137 -6.73 25.57 16.18
N GLU A 138 -6.98 25.80 17.46
CA GLU A 138 -6.68 27.04 18.17
C GLU A 138 -5.16 27.24 18.32
N GLY A 139 -4.68 28.46 18.12
CA GLY A 139 -3.24 28.76 18.13
C GLY A 139 -2.44 28.18 16.96
N ARG A 140 -3.11 27.60 15.96
CA ARG A 140 -2.46 27.12 14.74
C ARG A 140 -2.31 28.23 13.70
N VAL A 141 -1.27 28.12 12.88
CA VAL A 141 -1.00 29.01 11.74
C VAL A 141 -0.87 28.23 10.45
N TYR A 142 -1.25 28.87 9.34
CA TYR A 142 -1.00 28.35 8.01
C TYR A 142 0.49 28.30 7.73
N VAL A 143 0.96 27.10 7.42
CA VAL A 143 2.36 26.80 7.13
C VAL A 143 2.95 27.76 6.09
N THR A 144 2.21 28.05 5.03
CA THR A 144 2.67 28.86 3.91
C THR A 144 2.78 30.35 4.22
N THR A 145 2.08 30.84 5.25
CA THR A 145 1.92 32.28 5.45
C THR A 145 2.18 32.75 6.89
N GLY A 146 2.30 31.84 7.85
CA GLY A 146 2.37 32.17 9.27
C GLY A 146 1.11 32.84 9.83
N LYS A 147 0.07 33.06 9.00
CA LYS A 147 -1.17 33.69 9.42
C LYS A 147 -1.98 32.72 10.29
N PRO A 148 -2.71 33.20 11.31
CA PRO A 148 -3.59 32.37 12.12
C PRO A 148 -4.57 31.55 11.27
N TYR A 149 -4.81 30.31 11.71
CA TYR A 149 -5.86 29.48 11.16
C TYR A 149 -7.22 30.15 11.38
N THR A 150 -8.06 30.17 10.33
CA THR A 150 -9.46 30.56 10.45
C THR A 150 -10.30 29.63 9.59
N GLU A 151 -11.48 29.25 10.07
CA GLU A 151 -12.38 28.40 9.29
C GLU A 151 -12.79 29.03 7.96
N ARG A 152 -12.88 30.37 7.91
CA ARG A 152 -13.20 31.11 6.68
C ARG A 152 -12.12 30.88 5.62
N ARG A 153 -10.85 31.00 5.99
CA ARG A 153 -9.74 30.78 5.07
C ARG A 153 -9.64 29.31 4.68
N ASP A 154 -9.80 28.38 5.63
CA ASP A 154 -9.77 26.95 5.34
C ASP A 154 -10.88 26.55 4.35
N ARG A 155 -12.09 27.12 4.49
CA ARG A 155 -13.18 26.97 3.50
C ARG A 155 -12.81 27.50 2.12
N TYR A 156 -12.19 28.69 2.05
CA TYR A 156 -11.75 29.26 0.78
C TYR A 156 -10.73 28.35 0.06
N LEU A 157 -9.77 27.82 0.83
CA LEU A 157 -8.75 26.90 0.33
C LEU A 157 -9.37 25.58 -0.14
N TYR A 158 -10.31 25.02 0.63
CA TYR A 158 -11.11 23.87 0.22
C TYR A 158 -11.82 24.09 -1.13
N THR A 159 -12.48 25.23 -1.32
CA THR A 159 -13.15 25.54 -2.60
C THR A 159 -12.15 25.59 -3.76
N GLY A 160 -10.96 26.16 -3.53
CA GLY A 160 -9.87 26.16 -4.51
C GLY A 160 -9.39 24.75 -4.85
N GLU A 161 -9.19 23.89 -3.85
CA GLU A 161 -8.77 22.50 -4.05
C GLU A 161 -9.81 21.68 -4.78
N ARG A 162 -11.09 21.85 -4.44
CA ARG A 162 -12.20 21.16 -5.10
C ARG A 162 -12.26 21.54 -6.58
N LYS A 163 -12.19 22.84 -6.91
CA LYS A 163 -12.11 23.32 -8.30
C LYS A 163 -10.90 22.74 -9.03
N ALA A 164 -9.74 22.69 -8.36
CA ALA A 164 -8.53 22.11 -8.93
C ALA A 164 -8.57 20.59 -9.04
N ALA A 165 -9.48 19.90 -8.34
CA ALA A 165 -9.69 18.46 -8.42
C ALA A 165 -10.65 18.09 -9.56
N THR A 166 -11.64 18.95 -9.81
CA THR A 166 -12.58 18.83 -10.93
C THR A 166 -11.97 19.24 -12.26
N GLN A 167 -10.92 20.07 -12.26
CA GLN A 167 -10.09 20.30 -13.45
C GLN A 167 -9.21 19.08 -13.68
N VAL A 168 -9.77 18.08 -14.37
CA VAL A 168 -9.11 16.79 -14.55
C VAL A 168 -8.01 16.92 -15.61
N GLU A 169 -6.76 16.61 -15.24
CA GLU A 169 -5.62 16.58 -16.18
C GLU A 169 -5.69 15.37 -17.12
N VAL A 170 -6.37 14.31 -16.68
CA VAL A 170 -6.55 13.03 -17.40
C VAL A 170 -8.03 12.71 -17.40
N PRO A 171 -8.70 12.43 -18.53
CA PRO A 171 -10.11 12.05 -18.52
C PRO A 171 -10.31 10.71 -17.81
N ALA A 172 -11.48 10.49 -17.21
CA ALA A 172 -11.86 9.15 -16.76
C ALA A 172 -11.95 8.20 -17.97
N ARG A 173 -11.61 6.92 -17.76
CA ARG A 173 -11.49 5.93 -18.84
C ARG A 173 -12.83 5.51 -19.46
N SER A 174 -13.92 5.62 -18.71
CA SER A 174 -15.26 5.31 -19.18
C SER A 174 -16.29 6.33 -18.67
N PRO A 175 -17.46 6.47 -19.32
CA PRO A 175 -18.56 7.29 -18.82
C PRO A 175 -18.96 6.90 -17.39
N LEU A 176 -19.00 5.58 -17.10
CA LEU A 176 -19.29 5.05 -15.78
C LEU A 176 -18.25 5.54 -14.75
N ALA A 177 -16.95 5.48 -15.09
CA ALA A 177 -15.90 5.99 -14.22
C ALA A 177 -16.01 7.50 -13.97
N GLN A 178 -16.42 8.27 -14.99
CA GLN A 178 -16.68 9.69 -14.83
C GLN A 178 -17.86 9.96 -13.90
N GLU A 179 -18.96 9.20 -14.03
CA GLU A 179 -20.14 9.32 -13.18
C GLU A 179 -19.84 8.99 -11.71
N CYS A 180 -19.04 7.94 -11.47
CA CYS A 180 -18.55 7.60 -10.14
C CYS A 180 -17.65 8.71 -9.58
N LEU A 181 -16.72 9.24 -10.39
CA LEU A 181 -15.82 10.32 -10.01
C LEU A 181 -16.59 11.57 -9.58
N ASP A 182 -17.57 11.99 -10.39
CA ASP A 182 -18.41 13.15 -10.12
C ASP A 182 -19.21 12.95 -8.82
N THR A 183 -19.74 11.75 -8.63
CA THR A 183 -20.46 11.39 -7.40
C THR A 183 -19.55 11.47 -6.18
N PHE A 184 -18.39 10.82 -6.18
CA PHE A 184 -17.49 10.79 -5.02
C PHE A 184 -16.88 12.16 -4.72
N ASN A 185 -16.60 12.98 -5.74
CA ASN A 185 -16.13 14.36 -5.56
C ASN A 185 -17.26 15.36 -5.20
N SER A 186 -18.51 14.91 -5.21
CA SER A 186 -19.66 15.69 -4.73
C SER A 186 -19.90 15.56 -3.21
N THR A 187 -19.24 14.60 -2.54
CA THR A 187 -19.46 14.28 -1.13
C THR A 187 -19.28 15.51 -0.22
N PRO A 188 -20.28 15.84 0.63
CA PRO A 188 -20.23 17.02 1.48
C PRO A 188 -19.07 17.00 2.48
N ARG A 189 -18.31 18.11 2.53
CA ARG A 189 -17.22 18.33 3.49
C ARG A 189 -17.57 17.98 4.94
N ARG A 190 -18.80 18.33 5.37
CA ARG A 190 -19.27 18.13 6.75
C ARG A 190 -19.19 16.67 7.21
N LEU A 191 -19.32 15.70 6.29
CA LEU A 191 -19.25 14.27 6.63
C LEU A 191 -17.88 13.86 7.17
N PHE A 192 -16.83 14.57 6.76
CA PHE A 192 -15.47 14.27 7.18
C PHE A 192 -15.04 15.08 8.42
N LEU A 193 -15.84 16.02 8.92
CA LEU A 193 -15.46 16.81 10.10
C LEU A 193 -15.40 15.95 11.37
N VAL A 194 -16.11 14.82 11.39
CA VAL A 194 -16.03 13.80 12.46
C VAL A 194 -14.61 13.29 12.69
N THR A 195 -13.72 13.35 11.68
CA THR A 195 -12.32 12.95 11.88
C THR A 195 -11.59 13.88 12.84
N ARG A 196 -12.02 15.14 12.95
CA ARG A 196 -11.47 16.11 13.92
C ARG A 196 -11.94 15.79 15.33
N GLU A 197 -13.21 15.38 15.46
CA GLU A 197 -13.83 14.99 16.73
C GLU A 197 -13.16 13.72 17.29
N ASN A 198 -12.87 12.74 16.44
CA ASN A 198 -12.26 11.47 16.82
C ASN A 198 -10.72 11.47 16.83
N HIS A 199 -10.07 12.63 16.60
CA HIS A 199 -8.63 12.68 16.45
C HIS A 199 -7.86 12.14 17.67
N GLN A 200 -8.30 12.49 18.88
CA GLN A 200 -7.64 12.03 20.10
C GLN A 200 -7.73 10.51 20.25
N ALA A 201 -8.91 9.93 19.99
CA ALA A 201 -9.11 8.48 20.03
C ALA A 201 -8.18 7.76 19.04
N VAL A 202 -7.99 8.32 17.85
CA VAL A 202 -7.05 7.79 16.85
C VAL A 202 -5.60 7.83 17.34
N ILE A 203 -5.20 8.92 18.00
CA ILE A 203 -3.84 9.06 18.55
C ILE A 203 -3.60 8.05 19.67
N ASP A 204 -4.56 7.89 20.56
CA ASP A 204 -4.48 6.93 21.66
C ASP A 204 -4.39 5.50 21.10
N TYR A 205 -5.22 5.18 20.10
CA TYR A 205 -5.17 3.92 19.37
C TYR A 205 -3.79 3.67 18.73
N ILE A 206 -3.27 4.61 17.95
CA ILE A 206 -1.96 4.48 17.28
C ILE A 206 -0.83 4.35 18.31
N THR A 207 -0.90 5.10 19.41
CA THR A 207 0.14 5.08 20.44
C THR A 207 0.15 3.76 21.21
N GLY A 208 -1.03 3.16 21.42
CA GLY A 208 -1.19 1.87 22.10
C GLY A 208 -0.92 0.65 21.21
N THR A 209 -1.07 0.76 19.89
CA THR A 209 -0.99 -0.39 18.96
C THR A 209 0.24 -0.40 18.06
N ARG A 210 0.97 0.72 17.93
CA ARG A 210 2.11 0.85 17.02
C ARG A 210 3.36 1.31 17.78
N ASP A 211 4.53 0.94 17.26
CA ASP A 211 5.83 1.29 17.84
C ASP A 211 6.76 1.98 16.82
N GLY A 212 7.91 2.44 17.31
CA GLY A 212 9.01 2.98 16.51
C GLY A 212 8.60 4.03 15.46
N ASP A 213 9.15 3.87 14.26
CA ASP A 213 8.91 4.74 13.11
C ASP A 213 7.48 4.61 12.55
N GLU A 214 6.84 3.44 12.72
CA GLU A 214 5.48 3.23 12.21
C GLU A 214 4.47 4.06 13.01
N ARG A 215 4.61 4.09 14.35
CA ARG A 215 3.81 4.98 15.20
C ARG A 215 3.92 6.43 14.76
N ILE A 216 5.15 6.94 14.60
CA ILE A 216 5.38 8.34 14.19
C ILE A 216 4.73 8.60 12.84
N ARG A 217 4.87 7.69 11.88
CA ARG A 217 4.26 7.83 10.55
C ARG A 217 2.74 7.91 10.62
N ARG A 218 2.10 7.02 11.39
CA ARG A 218 0.64 7.01 11.52
C ARG A 218 0.11 8.23 12.24
N LEU A 219 0.81 8.74 13.25
CA LEU A 219 0.45 10.01 13.89
C LEU A 219 0.58 11.20 12.92
N VAL A 220 1.62 11.22 12.08
CA VAL A 220 1.75 12.23 11.02
C VAL A 220 0.59 12.13 10.04
N GLU A 221 0.26 10.93 9.56
CA GLU A 221 -0.87 10.67 8.65
C GLU A 221 -2.21 11.10 9.27
N ALA A 222 -2.44 10.75 10.53
CA ALA A 222 -3.64 11.12 11.28
C ALA A 222 -3.82 12.64 11.34
N GLN A 223 -2.77 13.40 11.67
CA GLN A 223 -2.87 14.86 11.64
C GLN A 223 -3.15 15.38 10.23
N ARG A 224 -2.52 14.81 9.19
CA ARG A 224 -2.76 15.26 7.79
C ARG A 224 -4.23 15.12 7.41
N ILE A 225 -4.88 14.05 7.86
CA ILE A 225 -6.31 13.83 7.68
C ILE A 225 -7.11 14.89 8.45
N VAL A 226 -6.79 15.19 9.70
CA VAL A 226 -7.51 16.22 10.48
C VAL A 226 -7.37 17.63 9.89
N ASP A 227 -6.17 17.96 9.41
CA ASP A 227 -5.86 19.23 8.74
C ASP A 227 -6.66 19.39 7.44
N SER A 228 -6.86 18.29 6.71
CA SER A 228 -7.63 18.29 5.47
C SER A 228 -8.40 16.98 5.28
N PRO A 229 -9.57 16.87 5.94
CA PRO A 229 -10.29 15.61 6.06
C PRO A 229 -11.02 15.22 4.79
N GLU A 230 -11.11 16.15 3.83
CA GLU A 230 -11.85 15.96 2.60
C GLU A 230 -11.05 15.13 1.59
N ILE A 231 -11.80 14.32 0.84
CA ILE A 231 -11.23 13.43 -0.16
C ILE A 231 -11.57 13.97 -1.54
N PHE A 232 -10.54 14.03 -2.37
CA PHE A 232 -10.66 14.34 -3.78
C PHE A 232 -10.06 13.20 -4.56
N TYR A 233 -10.90 12.55 -5.33
CA TYR A 233 -10.55 11.49 -6.26
C TYR A 233 -10.11 12.11 -7.58
N ARG A 234 -9.19 11.43 -8.25
CA ARG A 234 -8.79 11.71 -9.64
C ARG A 234 -8.64 10.39 -10.39
N PRO A 235 -8.88 10.37 -11.70
CA PRO A 235 -8.46 9.26 -12.54
C PRO A 235 -6.94 9.24 -12.69
N VAL A 236 -6.44 8.12 -13.19
CA VAL A 236 -5.05 7.94 -13.60
C VAL A 236 -5.07 7.35 -15.01
N GLU A 237 -4.01 7.58 -15.78
CA GLU A 237 -3.94 7.10 -17.17
C GLU A 237 -4.14 5.58 -17.23
N ASN A 238 -3.57 4.84 -16.29
CA ASN A 238 -3.38 3.40 -16.44
C ASN A 238 -4.32 2.57 -15.54
N SER A 239 -5.52 3.08 -15.25
CA SER A 239 -6.54 2.33 -14.49
C SER A 239 -7.91 2.99 -14.58
N ALA A 240 -8.97 2.18 -14.63
CA ALA A 240 -10.35 2.65 -14.39
C ALA A 240 -10.58 3.06 -12.93
N ARG A 241 -9.70 2.66 -11.98
CA ARG A 241 -9.78 3.08 -10.58
C ARG A 241 -9.47 4.56 -10.41
N MET A 242 -10.19 5.15 -9.48
CA MET A 242 -9.92 6.49 -9.01
C MET A 242 -9.00 6.46 -7.79
N TYR A 243 -8.07 7.41 -7.72
CA TYR A 243 -7.10 7.52 -6.65
C TYR A 243 -7.24 8.85 -5.94
N CYS A 244 -6.95 8.87 -4.65
CA CYS A 244 -6.94 10.11 -3.88
C CYS A 244 -5.78 11.01 -4.31
N ARG A 245 -6.03 12.32 -4.43
CA ARG A 245 -4.98 13.31 -4.76
C ARG A 245 -3.90 13.43 -3.69
N LYS A 246 -4.26 13.18 -2.44
CA LYS A 246 -3.40 13.29 -1.24
C LYS A 246 -3.67 12.12 -0.30
N SER A 247 -2.76 11.91 0.66
CA SER A 247 -3.04 11.04 1.81
C SER A 247 -4.36 11.46 2.45
N SER A 248 -5.25 10.51 2.63
CA SER A 248 -6.61 10.75 3.09
C SER A 248 -7.11 9.55 3.87
N LEU A 249 -8.34 9.65 4.39
CA LEU A 249 -8.98 8.54 5.09
C LEU A 249 -9.08 7.26 4.24
N ALA A 250 -9.21 7.39 2.91
CA ALA A 250 -9.26 6.24 1.99
C ALA A 250 -7.90 5.54 1.82
N SER A 251 -6.78 6.19 2.12
CA SER A 251 -5.45 5.56 2.09
C SER A 251 -5.01 5.00 3.45
N CYS A 252 -5.77 5.27 4.51
CA CYS A 252 -5.45 4.79 5.85
C CYS A 252 -5.63 3.27 5.98
N PRO A 253 -4.85 2.63 6.87
CA PRO A 253 -5.17 1.31 7.38
C PRO A 253 -6.61 1.24 7.90
N SER A 254 -7.27 0.09 7.74
CA SER A 254 -8.68 -0.11 8.09
C SER A 254 -8.98 0.14 9.57
N ASP A 255 -8.11 -0.35 10.45
CA ASP A 255 -8.15 -0.10 11.89
C ASP A 255 -8.13 1.39 12.24
N VAL A 256 -7.15 2.14 11.73
CA VAL A 256 -7.02 3.59 11.96
C VAL A 256 -8.22 4.34 11.38
N ARG A 257 -8.67 3.95 10.19
CA ARG A 257 -9.82 4.55 9.53
C ARG A 257 -11.10 4.34 10.35
N ARG A 258 -11.35 3.12 10.85
CA ARG A 258 -12.53 2.83 11.70
C ARG A 258 -12.50 3.60 13.00
N THR A 259 -11.32 3.90 13.54
CA THR A 259 -11.22 4.80 14.71
C THR A 259 -11.59 6.25 14.35
N PHE A 260 -11.28 6.72 13.14
CA PHE A 260 -11.71 8.05 12.68
C PHE A 260 -13.22 8.15 12.44
N VAL A 261 -13.83 7.09 11.88
CA VAL A 261 -15.24 7.06 11.45
C VAL A 261 -15.96 5.80 11.94
N PRO A 262 -16.15 5.65 13.27
CA PRO A 262 -16.68 4.41 13.86
C PRO A 262 -18.09 4.05 13.39
N ASP A 263 -18.90 5.05 13.02
CA ASP A 263 -20.29 4.84 12.58
C ASP A 263 -20.43 4.54 11.07
N TRP A 264 -19.32 4.50 10.33
CA TRP A 264 -19.34 4.20 8.90
C TRP A 264 -19.38 2.69 8.69
N THR A 265 -20.24 2.25 7.79
CA THR A 265 -20.37 0.84 7.42
C THR A 265 -19.51 0.57 6.21
N GLU A 266 -18.47 -0.25 6.37
CA GLU A 266 -17.65 -0.72 5.25
C GLU A 266 -18.35 -1.90 4.57
N VAL A 267 -18.43 -1.84 3.24
CA VAL A 267 -18.91 -2.94 2.40
C VAL A 267 -17.86 -3.24 1.34
N ASP A 268 -17.66 -4.51 1.02
CA ASP A 268 -16.62 -4.98 0.10
C ASP A 268 -17.11 -6.14 -0.76
N LEU A 269 -16.54 -6.33 -1.94
CA LEU A 269 -16.85 -7.45 -2.82
C LEU A 269 -16.07 -8.70 -2.39
N LYS A 270 -16.76 -9.80 -2.14
CA LYS A 270 -16.11 -11.09 -1.83
C LYS A 270 -15.26 -11.55 -3.00
N HIS A 271 -13.97 -11.74 -2.76
CA HIS A 271 -13.03 -12.31 -3.72
C HIS A 271 -13.09 -11.64 -5.11
N ALA A 272 -13.21 -10.31 -5.17
CA ALA A 272 -13.52 -9.57 -6.41
C ALA A 272 -12.67 -10.01 -7.62
N HIS A 273 -11.34 -9.98 -7.51
CA HIS A 273 -10.44 -10.31 -8.63
C HIS A 273 -10.58 -11.75 -9.07
N LEU A 274 -10.62 -12.70 -8.13
CA LEU A 274 -10.77 -14.11 -8.45
C LEU A 274 -12.13 -14.38 -9.11
N SER A 275 -13.20 -13.73 -8.64
CA SER A 275 -14.54 -13.89 -9.20
C SER A 275 -14.65 -13.35 -10.63
N ILE A 276 -14.04 -12.18 -10.89
CA ILE A 276 -13.99 -11.58 -12.22
C ILE A 276 -13.24 -12.50 -13.19
N LEU A 277 -12.09 -13.04 -12.76
CA LEU A 277 -11.30 -13.96 -13.59
C LEU A 277 -11.96 -15.33 -13.75
N ALA A 278 -12.69 -15.80 -12.73
CA ALA A 278 -13.45 -17.04 -12.81
C ALA A 278 -14.52 -16.99 -13.91
N ARG A 279 -15.16 -15.82 -14.10
CA ARG A 279 -16.02 -15.54 -15.25
C ARG A 279 -15.21 -15.42 -16.54
N ASP A 280 -14.24 -14.50 -16.56
CA ASP A 280 -13.55 -14.06 -17.79
C ASP A 280 -12.70 -15.15 -18.44
N TRP A 281 -12.08 -15.99 -17.63
CA TRP A 281 -11.22 -17.09 -18.05
C TRP A 281 -11.89 -18.46 -17.90
N ASN A 282 -13.18 -18.47 -17.54
CA ASN A 282 -13.98 -19.69 -17.37
C ASN A 282 -13.34 -20.72 -16.42
N LEU A 283 -12.86 -20.26 -15.27
CA LEU A 283 -12.18 -21.09 -14.26
C LEU A 283 -13.22 -21.91 -13.48
N LYS A 284 -13.41 -23.18 -13.82
CA LYS A 284 -14.48 -24.03 -13.29
C LYS A 284 -14.31 -24.32 -11.81
N GLU A 285 -13.09 -24.59 -11.36
CA GLU A 285 -12.81 -24.86 -9.95
C GLU A 285 -13.05 -23.61 -9.12
N ALA A 286 -12.58 -22.45 -9.61
CA ALA A 286 -12.82 -21.18 -8.93
C ALA A 286 -14.32 -20.85 -8.85
N ARG A 287 -15.07 -21.06 -9.95
CA ARG A 287 -16.53 -20.85 -9.97
C ARG A 287 -17.25 -21.77 -9.01
N ALA A 288 -16.95 -23.06 -9.02
CA ALA A 288 -17.57 -24.04 -8.12
C ALA A 288 -17.35 -23.65 -6.64
N LEU A 289 -16.11 -23.26 -6.30
CA LEU A 289 -15.78 -22.77 -4.97
C LEU A 289 -16.61 -21.53 -4.60
N LEU A 290 -16.62 -20.50 -5.46
CA LEU A 290 -17.27 -19.22 -5.18
C LEU A 290 -18.81 -19.32 -5.14
N GLU A 291 -19.41 -20.07 -6.06
CA GLU A 291 -20.87 -20.29 -6.13
C GLU A 291 -21.38 -21.13 -4.96
N SER A 292 -20.56 -22.01 -4.38
CA SER A 292 -20.87 -22.74 -3.15
C SER A 292 -20.82 -21.86 -1.88
N GLY A 293 -20.35 -20.61 -2.00
CA GLY A 293 -20.09 -19.73 -0.86
C GLY A 293 -18.82 -20.06 -0.08
N GLY A 294 -17.94 -20.90 -0.63
CA GLY A 294 -16.67 -21.27 -0.05
C GLY A 294 -15.64 -20.13 -0.05
N SER A 295 -14.55 -20.33 0.69
CA SER A 295 -13.49 -19.34 0.88
C SER A 295 -12.14 -19.99 0.61
N LEU A 296 -11.49 -19.57 -0.49
CA LEU A 296 -10.16 -20.06 -0.85
C LEU A 296 -9.16 -19.90 0.29
N TRP A 297 -9.32 -18.84 1.09
CA TRP A 297 -8.45 -18.56 2.22
C TRP A 297 -8.61 -19.60 3.33
N ASP A 298 -9.83 -20.04 3.58
CA ASP A 298 -10.12 -21.02 4.62
C ASP A 298 -9.73 -22.42 4.13
N GLU A 299 -9.93 -22.76 2.86
CA GLU A 299 -9.46 -24.03 2.27
C GLU A 299 -7.94 -24.17 2.35
N LEU A 300 -7.18 -23.16 1.87
CA LEU A 300 -5.72 -23.15 1.94
C LEU A 300 -5.20 -23.20 3.38
N THR A 301 -5.87 -22.51 4.31
CA THR A 301 -5.47 -22.49 5.72
C THR A 301 -5.74 -23.83 6.38
N ASN A 302 -6.91 -24.42 6.14
CA ASN A 302 -7.27 -25.72 6.70
C ASN A 302 -6.38 -26.84 6.15
N GLU A 303 -6.10 -26.84 4.83
CA GLU A 303 -5.20 -27.82 4.23
C GLU A 303 -3.77 -27.71 4.78
N TYR A 304 -3.26 -26.48 4.95
CA TYR A 304 -1.96 -26.25 5.55
C TYR A 304 -1.88 -26.76 6.99
N LEU A 305 -2.84 -26.39 7.84
CA LEU A 305 -2.85 -26.79 9.25
C LEU A 305 -3.00 -28.31 9.40
N TYR A 306 -3.79 -28.95 8.53
CA TYR A 306 -3.89 -30.41 8.47
C TYR A 306 -2.54 -31.09 8.19
N LYS A 307 -1.72 -30.52 7.30
CA LYS A 307 -0.41 -31.11 6.91
C LYS A 307 0.72 -30.83 7.90
N VAL A 308 0.65 -29.75 8.68
CA VAL A 308 1.76 -29.35 9.59
C VAL A 308 1.54 -29.85 11.01
N SER A 309 0.42 -29.50 11.67
CA SER A 309 0.00 -29.99 12.99
C SER A 309 -1.25 -29.25 13.46
N ALA A 310 -2.19 -29.97 14.09
CA ALA A 310 -3.36 -29.37 14.75
C ALA A 310 -2.99 -28.44 15.92
N GLU A 311 -1.80 -28.59 16.53
CA GLU A 311 -1.33 -27.72 17.62
C GLU A 311 -1.08 -26.28 17.17
N TRP A 312 -0.95 -26.06 15.85
CA TRP A 312 -0.70 -24.75 15.25
C TRP A 312 -2.01 -24.04 14.87
N ASP A 313 -3.15 -24.68 15.10
CA ASP A 313 -4.46 -24.13 14.80
C ASP A 313 -4.89 -23.09 15.84
N THR A 314 -4.23 -21.94 15.83
CA THR A 314 -4.60 -20.78 16.66
C THR A 314 -5.13 -19.65 15.78
N PRO A 315 -5.99 -18.75 16.32
CA PRO A 315 -6.49 -17.58 15.59
C PRO A 315 -5.37 -16.72 14.97
N GLU A 316 -4.26 -16.52 15.70
CA GLU A 316 -3.13 -15.72 15.24
C GLU A 316 -2.41 -16.35 14.04
N VAL A 317 -2.25 -17.68 14.05
CA VAL A 317 -1.65 -18.41 12.93
C VAL A 317 -2.57 -18.38 11.71
N ARG A 318 -3.87 -18.62 11.90
CA ARG A 318 -4.87 -18.55 10.82
C ARG A 318 -4.89 -17.16 10.17
N ASP A 319 -4.91 -16.10 10.95
CA ASP A 319 -4.92 -14.72 10.42
C ASP A 319 -3.62 -14.40 9.67
N ARG A 320 -2.47 -14.84 10.19
CA ARG A 320 -1.19 -14.68 9.50
C ARG A 320 -1.16 -15.42 8.16
N LEU A 321 -1.59 -16.68 8.12
CA LEU A 321 -1.67 -17.47 6.89
C LEU A 321 -2.60 -16.79 5.88
N ARG A 322 -3.78 -16.34 6.32
CA ARG A 322 -4.72 -15.58 5.49
C ARG A 322 -4.07 -14.33 4.88
N GLN A 323 -3.26 -13.59 5.63
CA GLN A 323 -2.51 -12.44 5.09
C GLN A 323 -1.46 -12.85 4.04
N ILE A 324 -0.80 -13.99 4.24
CA ILE A 324 0.15 -14.56 3.27
C ILE A 324 -0.58 -14.95 1.98
N TRP A 325 -1.71 -15.64 2.07
CA TRP A 325 -2.52 -16.03 0.90
C TRP A 325 -3.07 -14.82 0.15
N LYS A 326 -3.63 -13.83 0.87
CA LYS A 326 -4.13 -12.57 0.30
C LYS A 326 -3.04 -11.76 -0.41
N ALA A 327 -1.77 -11.96 -0.08
CA ALA A 327 -0.66 -11.31 -0.77
C ALA A 327 -0.10 -12.18 -1.93
N ALA A 328 -0.18 -13.51 -1.83
CA ALA A 328 0.29 -14.44 -2.86
C ALA A 328 -0.64 -14.49 -4.09
N LEU A 329 -1.96 -14.61 -3.89
CA LEU A 329 -2.91 -14.77 -5.01
C LEU A 329 -2.90 -13.57 -5.97
N PRO A 330 -3.02 -12.30 -5.52
CA PRO A 330 -2.95 -11.17 -6.42
C PRO A 330 -1.58 -11.08 -7.12
N SER A 331 -0.49 -11.47 -6.44
CA SER A 331 0.84 -11.48 -7.05
C SER A 331 0.88 -12.38 -8.29
N ILE A 332 0.27 -13.56 -8.23
CA ILE A 332 0.15 -14.46 -9.38
C ILE A 332 -0.73 -13.87 -10.47
N ILE A 333 -1.93 -13.39 -10.11
CA ILE A 333 -2.89 -12.78 -11.06
C ILE A 333 -2.19 -11.71 -11.90
N TYR A 334 -1.45 -10.80 -11.26
CA TYR A 334 -0.75 -9.69 -11.92
C TYR A 334 0.64 -10.07 -12.47
N GLY A 335 0.85 -11.36 -12.78
CA GLY A 335 2.00 -11.84 -13.52
C GLY A 335 3.32 -11.78 -12.73
N GLN A 336 3.32 -12.01 -11.42
CA GLN A 336 4.55 -12.33 -10.71
C GLN A 336 4.97 -13.78 -11.02
N HIS A 337 6.26 -13.99 -11.25
CA HIS A 337 6.78 -15.34 -11.53
C HIS A 337 6.52 -16.27 -10.33
N THR A 338 6.12 -17.51 -10.63
CA THR A 338 5.78 -18.53 -9.64
C THR A 338 6.92 -18.78 -8.66
N VAL A 339 8.17 -18.76 -9.14
CA VAL A 339 9.38 -18.89 -8.31
C VAL A 339 9.48 -17.80 -7.25
N ASP A 340 9.15 -16.55 -7.58
CA ASP A 340 9.24 -15.44 -6.62
C ASP A 340 8.10 -15.47 -5.61
N VAL A 341 6.91 -15.91 -6.03
CA VAL A 341 5.78 -16.15 -5.11
C VAL A 341 6.12 -17.30 -4.17
N ALA A 342 6.63 -18.42 -4.69
CA ALA A 342 7.09 -19.56 -3.88
C ALA A 342 8.15 -19.16 -2.86
N ARG A 343 9.17 -18.39 -3.27
CA ARG A 343 10.19 -17.85 -2.36
C ARG A 343 9.58 -17.04 -1.23
N GLY A 344 8.60 -16.18 -1.52
CA GLY A 344 7.95 -15.43 -0.45
C GLY A 344 7.06 -16.28 0.45
N LEU A 345 6.38 -17.29 -0.07
CA LEU A 345 5.59 -18.22 0.74
C LEU A 345 6.50 -18.96 1.72
N VAL A 346 7.64 -19.46 1.23
CA VAL A 346 8.69 -20.07 2.05
C VAL A 346 9.27 -19.09 3.07
N TYR A 347 9.46 -17.83 2.68
CA TYR A 347 10.02 -16.82 3.57
C TYR A 347 9.08 -16.43 4.72
N TYR A 348 7.79 -16.27 4.44
CA TYR A 348 6.81 -15.78 5.40
C TYR A 348 6.14 -16.88 6.23
N ALA A 349 6.09 -18.09 5.67
CA ALA A 349 5.66 -19.34 6.30
C ALA A 349 6.77 -20.40 6.14
N ASP A 350 6.61 -21.37 5.24
CA ASP A 350 7.56 -22.45 4.99
C ASP A 350 7.35 -23.14 3.60
N HIS A 351 8.06 -24.24 3.35
CA HIS A 351 7.91 -25.04 2.13
C HIS A 351 6.55 -25.72 1.99
N MET A 352 5.89 -26.07 3.10
CA MET A 352 4.56 -26.66 3.07
C MET A 352 3.52 -25.65 2.60
N ALA A 353 3.66 -24.38 3.01
CA ALA A 353 2.79 -23.30 2.56
C ALA A 353 2.86 -23.11 1.04
N ALA A 354 4.06 -23.17 0.46
CA ALA A 354 4.22 -23.13 -0.98
C ALA A 354 3.59 -24.35 -1.67
N ALA A 355 3.80 -25.55 -1.13
CA ALA A 355 3.24 -26.78 -1.68
C ALA A 355 1.70 -26.76 -1.69
N VAL A 356 1.06 -26.46 -0.55
CA VAL A 356 -0.41 -26.33 -0.42
C VAL A 356 -0.94 -25.31 -1.40
N PHE A 357 -0.32 -24.12 -1.44
CA PHE A 357 -0.79 -23.05 -2.29
C PHE A 357 -0.75 -23.39 -3.78
N PHE A 358 0.34 -23.98 -4.30
CA PHE A 358 0.46 -24.31 -5.72
C PHE A 358 -0.25 -25.61 -6.12
N GLN A 359 -0.53 -26.51 -5.17
CA GLN A 359 -1.27 -27.75 -5.43
C GLN A 359 -2.79 -27.57 -5.38
N HIS A 360 -3.28 -26.45 -4.83
CA HIS A 360 -4.70 -26.18 -4.74
C HIS A 360 -5.34 -26.10 -6.13
N PRO A 361 -6.45 -26.82 -6.42
CA PRO A 361 -7.05 -26.90 -7.76
C PRO A 361 -7.35 -25.52 -8.37
N VAL A 362 -7.97 -24.63 -7.59
CA VAL A 362 -8.24 -23.24 -8.00
C VAL A 362 -6.99 -22.47 -8.41
N VAL A 363 -5.87 -22.64 -7.67
CA VAL A 363 -4.62 -21.91 -7.96
C VAL A 363 -3.94 -22.50 -9.19
N ALA A 364 -3.95 -23.82 -9.33
CA ALA A 364 -3.40 -24.50 -10.51
C ALA A 364 -4.15 -24.12 -11.79
N GLU A 365 -5.48 -24.14 -11.77
CA GLU A 365 -6.32 -23.71 -12.90
C GLU A 365 -6.09 -22.24 -13.24
N LEU A 366 -6.05 -21.35 -12.23
CA LEU A 366 -5.76 -19.93 -12.41
C LEU A 366 -4.39 -19.68 -13.04
N LEU A 367 -3.37 -20.46 -12.66
CA LEU A 367 -2.02 -20.34 -13.20
C LEU A 367 -1.96 -20.72 -14.67
N ALA A 368 -2.60 -21.82 -15.05
CA ALA A 368 -2.70 -22.25 -16.44
C ALA A 368 -3.39 -21.18 -17.29
N ALA A 369 -4.58 -20.74 -16.88
CA ALA A 369 -5.34 -19.71 -17.60
C ALA A 369 -4.62 -18.37 -17.68
N ARG A 370 -3.87 -17.99 -16.63
CA ARG A 370 -3.01 -16.80 -16.64
C ARG A 370 -1.94 -16.94 -17.72
N ASP A 371 -1.22 -18.06 -17.74
CA ASP A 371 -0.10 -18.26 -18.65
C ASP A 371 -0.57 -18.26 -20.12
N ASP A 372 -1.74 -18.84 -20.39
CA ASP A 372 -2.41 -18.74 -21.69
C ASP A 372 -2.77 -17.28 -22.03
N TRP A 373 -3.45 -16.57 -21.12
CA TRP A 373 -3.88 -15.19 -21.34
C TRP A 373 -2.72 -14.24 -21.65
N PHE A 374 -1.62 -14.36 -20.91
CA PHE A 374 -0.41 -13.58 -21.16
C PHE A 374 0.34 -14.08 -22.40
N GLY A 375 0.40 -15.39 -22.64
CA GLY A 375 1.06 -16.00 -23.79
C GLY A 375 0.48 -15.49 -25.12
N GLU A 376 -0.84 -15.45 -25.23
CA GLU A 376 -1.57 -14.88 -26.38
C GLU A 376 -1.24 -13.40 -26.65
N ARG A 377 -0.69 -12.68 -25.64
CA ARG A 377 -0.39 -11.24 -25.69
C ARG A 377 1.11 -10.95 -25.69
N GLY A 378 1.93 -11.93 -26.04
CA GLY A 378 3.40 -11.76 -26.10
C GLY A 378 4.08 -11.84 -24.73
N GLY A 379 3.46 -12.52 -23.78
CA GLY A 379 4.00 -12.84 -22.47
C GLY A 379 3.75 -11.78 -21.39
N ILE A 380 4.31 -12.06 -20.21
CA ILE A 380 4.19 -11.22 -19.02
C ILE A 380 5.12 -10.00 -19.15
N ASN A 381 4.55 -8.83 -19.41
CA ASN A 381 5.29 -7.57 -19.51
C ASN A 381 4.50 -6.41 -18.88
N ALA A 382 5.04 -5.19 -18.89
CA ALA A 382 4.39 -4.04 -18.25
C ALA A 382 3.04 -3.69 -18.89
N GLN A 383 2.93 -3.82 -20.22
CA GLN A 383 1.74 -3.49 -21.00
C GLN A 383 0.62 -4.52 -20.74
N THR A 384 0.92 -5.81 -20.81
CA THR A 384 -0.08 -6.86 -20.58
C THR A 384 -0.57 -6.89 -19.13
N LYS A 385 0.30 -6.58 -18.16
CA LYS A 385 -0.11 -6.41 -16.75
C LYS A 385 -1.05 -5.23 -16.57
N LEU A 386 -0.80 -4.14 -17.29
CA LEU A 386 -1.63 -2.96 -17.26
C LEU A 386 -3.02 -3.26 -17.84
N GLU A 387 -3.09 -3.90 -19.01
CA GLU A 387 -4.35 -4.30 -19.65
C GLU A 387 -5.21 -5.18 -18.74
N LEU A 388 -4.61 -6.18 -18.08
CA LEU A 388 -5.32 -7.03 -17.12
C LEU A 388 -5.84 -6.23 -15.93
N SER A 389 -4.99 -5.36 -15.36
CA SER A 389 -5.36 -4.52 -14.23
C SER A 389 -6.48 -3.55 -14.56
N GLU A 390 -6.52 -3.00 -15.78
CA GLU A 390 -7.57 -2.12 -16.25
C GLU A 390 -8.90 -2.88 -16.39
N LYS A 391 -8.88 -4.04 -17.04
CA LYS A 391 -10.07 -4.88 -17.24
C LYS A 391 -10.74 -5.28 -15.91
N ILE A 392 -9.93 -5.72 -14.94
CA ILE A 392 -10.41 -6.07 -13.60
C ILE A 392 -10.99 -4.82 -12.91
N SER A 393 -10.27 -3.71 -12.94
CA SER A 393 -10.69 -2.45 -12.30
C SER A 393 -12.02 -1.90 -12.85
N GLU A 394 -12.23 -2.02 -14.16
CA GLU A 394 -13.48 -1.59 -14.80
C GLU A 394 -14.65 -2.47 -14.36
N THR A 395 -14.45 -3.78 -14.30
CA THR A 395 -15.49 -4.72 -13.84
C THR A 395 -15.83 -4.51 -12.36
N GLU A 396 -14.84 -4.24 -11.49
CA GLU A 396 -15.09 -3.88 -10.08
C GLU A 396 -16.01 -2.65 -9.97
N LEU A 397 -15.72 -1.63 -10.78
CA LEU A 397 -16.48 -0.40 -10.76
C LEU A 397 -17.91 -0.61 -11.28
N GLU A 398 -18.08 -1.44 -12.33
CA GLU A 398 -19.38 -1.84 -12.83
C GLU A 398 -20.18 -2.61 -11.78
N LEU A 399 -19.54 -3.52 -11.05
CA LEU A 399 -20.18 -4.29 -9.98
C LEU A 399 -20.73 -3.37 -8.87
N LEU A 400 -19.95 -2.37 -8.45
CA LEU A 400 -20.33 -1.42 -7.40
C LEU A 400 -21.22 -0.27 -7.88
N TYR A 401 -21.38 -0.08 -9.19
CA TYR A 401 -22.16 1.01 -9.77
C TYR A 401 -23.60 1.15 -9.24
N PRO A 402 -24.34 0.07 -8.91
CA PRO A 402 -25.67 0.19 -8.33
C PRO A 402 -25.71 1.06 -7.05
N ILE A 403 -24.65 1.07 -6.25
CA ILE A 403 -24.55 1.93 -5.07
C ILE A 403 -24.58 3.41 -5.49
N VAL A 404 -23.82 3.76 -6.53
CA VAL A 404 -23.75 5.12 -7.07
C VAL A 404 -25.09 5.54 -7.68
N GLN A 405 -25.73 4.65 -8.45
CA GLN A 405 -27.05 4.91 -9.04
C GLN A 405 -28.10 5.18 -7.95
N MET A 406 -28.21 4.28 -6.98
CA MET A 406 -29.14 4.44 -5.85
C MET A 406 -28.90 5.75 -5.10
N PHE A 407 -27.63 6.13 -4.90
CA PHE A 407 -27.30 7.39 -4.23
C PHE A 407 -27.76 8.62 -5.04
N ARG A 408 -27.55 8.62 -6.35
CA ARG A 408 -27.92 9.75 -7.23
C ARG A 408 -29.42 9.91 -7.39
N ASP A 409 -30.17 8.82 -7.40
CA ASP A 409 -31.63 8.85 -7.55
C ASP A 409 -32.33 9.39 -6.29
N MET A 410 -31.63 9.49 -5.16
CA MET A 410 -32.17 10.07 -3.94
C MET A 410 -32.25 11.60 -4.01
N LYS A 411 -33.47 12.14 -3.99
CA LYS A 411 -33.70 13.60 -3.83
C LYS A 411 -33.21 14.14 -2.49
N ARG A 412 -33.30 13.33 -1.43
CA ARG A 412 -32.80 13.63 -0.08
C ARG A 412 -32.05 12.39 0.42
N PRO A 413 -30.70 12.45 0.52
CA PRO A 413 -29.92 11.28 0.87
C PRO A 413 -30.10 10.92 2.34
N ASP A 414 -30.61 9.72 2.62
CA ASP A 414 -30.60 9.13 3.96
C ASP A 414 -29.24 8.55 4.35
N TRP A 415 -28.38 8.37 3.36
CA TRP A 415 -27.04 7.85 3.50
C TRP A 415 -26.13 8.47 2.45
N HIS A 416 -24.83 8.44 2.69
CA HIS A 416 -23.80 8.99 1.82
C HIS A 416 -22.70 7.98 1.58
N ILE A 417 -22.20 7.93 0.34
CA ILE A 417 -20.94 7.25 0.05
C ILE A 417 -19.81 8.12 0.61
N GLY A 418 -19.22 7.67 1.70
CA GLY A 418 -18.13 8.36 2.38
C GLY A 418 -16.80 8.16 1.65
N LEU A 419 -16.42 6.90 1.41
CA LEU A 419 -15.16 6.53 0.75
C LEU A 419 -15.41 5.53 -0.37
N TYR A 420 -14.75 5.73 -1.50
CA TYR A 420 -14.46 4.67 -2.46
C TYR A 420 -13.15 3.98 -2.09
N GLN A 421 -13.16 2.65 -2.06
CA GLN A 421 -12.06 1.79 -1.60
C GLN A 421 -11.72 0.67 -2.61
N TYR A 422 -12.01 0.90 -3.90
CA TYR A 422 -11.83 -0.06 -5.00
C TYR A 422 -12.90 -1.14 -5.06
N ASP A 423 -12.66 -2.29 -4.45
CA ASP A 423 -13.60 -3.42 -4.33
C ASP A 423 -14.74 -3.16 -3.34
N GLY A 424 -14.64 -2.06 -2.58
CA GLY A 424 -15.65 -1.66 -1.63
C GLY A 424 -15.87 -0.15 -1.48
N CYS A 425 -16.72 0.19 -0.51
CA CYS A 425 -16.93 1.56 -0.08
C CYS A 425 -17.28 1.66 1.42
N SER A 426 -17.08 2.84 1.99
CA SER A 426 -17.58 3.18 3.32
C SER A 426 -18.84 4.01 3.18
N ILE A 427 -19.90 3.62 3.89
CA ILE A 427 -21.22 4.25 3.81
C ILE A 427 -21.57 4.86 5.18
N HIS A 428 -21.90 6.14 5.18
CA HIS A 428 -22.45 6.82 6.34
C HIS A 428 -23.98 6.87 6.23
N PHE A 429 -24.69 6.21 7.15
CA PHE A 429 -26.14 6.26 7.22
C PHE A 429 -26.58 7.37 8.17
N ALA A 430 -27.22 8.41 7.65
CA ALA A 430 -27.85 9.42 8.47
C ALA A 430 -29.13 8.89 9.13
N ARG A 431 -29.87 8.01 8.43
CA ARG A 431 -31.13 7.40 8.88
C ARG A 431 -31.35 6.03 8.23
N ARG A 432 -32.18 5.19 8.87
CA ARG A 432 -32.74 3.95 8.28
C ARG A 432 -31.67 2.96 7.77
N LYS A 433 -30.57 2.79 8.50
CA LYS A 433 -29.47 1.89 8.13
C LYS A 433 -29.97 0.47 7.87
N GLU A 434 -30.83 -0.03 8.75
CA GLU A 434 -31.41 -1.37 8.74
C GLU A 434 -32.26 -1.62 7.49
N SER A 435 -32.85 -0.58 6.91
CA SER A 435 -33.63 -0.67 5.68
C SER A 435 -32.77 -0.49 4.42
N TRP A 436 -31.81 0.43 4.44
CA TRP A 436 -31.00 0.74 3.26
C TRP A 436 -29.87 -0.25 3.02
N LEU A 437 -29.19 -0.72 4.07
CA LEU A 437 -28.04 -1.61 3.91
C LEU A 437 -28.39 -2.91 3.18
N PRO A 438 -29.47 -3.64 3.52
CA PRO A 438 -29.87 -4.83 2.75
C PRO A 438 -30.22 -4.51 1.29
N ARG A 439 -30.82 -3.35 1.02
CA ARG A 439 -31.16 -2.94 -0.36
C ARG A 439 -29.92 -2.67 -1.20
N ILE A 440 -28.91 -2.03 -0.62
CA ILE A 440 -27.62 -1.76 -1.27
C ILE A 440 -26.92 -3.08 -1.59
N VAL A 441 -26.83 -3.99 -0.61
CA VAL A 441 -26.26 -5.33 -0.79
C VAL A 441 -26.99 -6.09 -1.89
N ASN A 442 -28.32 -6.13 -1.85
CA ASN A 442 -29.13 -6.83 -2.85
C ASN A 442 -28.97 -6.25 -4.26
N ALA A 443 -28.87 -4.92 -4.39
CA ALA A 443 -28.67 -4.28 -5.69
C ALA A 443 -27.32 -4.66 -6.32
N VAL A 444 -26.25 -4.69 -5.53
CA VAL A 444 -24.92 -5.14 -6.02
C VAL A 444 -24.94 -6.64 -6.33
N ASN A 445 -25.56 -7.46 -5.50
CA ASN A 445 -25.65 -8.91 -5.72
C ASN A 445 -26.48 -9.26 -6.96
N GLU A 446 -27.57 -8.54 -7.23
CA GLU A 446 -28.34 -8.68 -8.48
C GLU A 446 -27.49 -8.30 -9.69
N ASN A 447 -26.75 -7.19 -9.58
CA ASN A 447 -25.87 -6.76 -10.66
C ASN A 447 -24.73 -7.76 -10.91
N ALA A 448 -24.14 -8.35 -9.87
CA ALA A 448 -23.16 -9.42 -9.98
C ALA A 448 -23.73 -10.64 -10.71
N ARG A 449 -24.96 -11.06 -10.38
CA ARG A 449 -25.68 -12.14 -11.08
C ARG A 449 -25.94 -11.80 -12.55
N ARG A 450 -26.42 -10.59 -12.84
CA ARG A 450 -26.62 -10.07 -14.21
C ARG A 450 -25.34 -10.13 -15.04
N LEU A 451 -24.20 -9.80 -14.42
CA LEU A 451 -22.88 -9.82 -15.05
C LEU A 451 -22.22 -11.20 -15.08
N GLY A 452 -22.85 -12.22 -14.51
CA GLY A 452 -22.31 -13.58 -14.41
C GLY A 452 -21.02 -13.65 -13.58
N VAL A 453 -20.79 -12.72 -12.66
CA VAL A 453 -19.63 -12.72 -11.76
C VAL A 453 -20.04 -13.39 -10.45
N PRO A 454 -19.42 -14.52 -10.05
CA PRO A 454 -19.77 -15.25 -8.83
C PRO A 454 -19.20 -14.55 -7.59
N THR A 455 -19.69 -13.34 -7.31
CA THR A 455 -19.32 -12.52 -6.14
C THR A 455 -20.57 -12.00 -5.45
N SER A 456 -20.38 -11.46 -4.25
CA SER A 456 -21.42 -10.79 -3.48
C SER A 456 -20.81 -9.66 -2.67
N LEU A 457 -21.59 -8.61 -2.42
CA LEU A 457 -21.23 -7.56 -1.48
C LEU A 457 -21.40 -8.06 -0.04
N GLU A 458 -20.35 -7.95 0.76
CA GLU A 458 -20.36 -8.25 2.19
C GLU A 458 -20.22 -6.99 3.03
N VAL A 459 -20.79 -7.02 4.24
CA VAL A 459 -20.55 -6.00 5.25
C VAL A 459 -19.32 -6.40 6.02
N VAL A 460 -18.29 -5.55 6.01
CA VAL A 460 -17.05 -5.87 6.69
C VAL A 460 -17.28 -5.73 8.20
N PRO A 461 -17.08 -6.80 9.00
CA PRO A 461 -17.28 -6.73 10.43
C PRO A 461 -16.30 -5.75 11.08
N LEU A 462 -16.75 -5.08 12.14
CA LEU A 462 -15.95 -4.13 12.93
C LEU A 462 -14.80 -4.80 13.71
N THR A 463 -14.63 -6.11 13.61
CA THR A 463 -13.61 -6.84 14.35
C THR A 463 -12.21 -6.36 13.99
N THR A 464 -11.33 -6.39 15.00
CA THR A 464 -9.92 -6.04 14.88
C THR A 464 -9.20 -7.12 14.07
N GLU A 465 -9.04 -6.90 12.76
CA GLU A 465 -8.09 -7.69 11.98
C GLU A 465 -6.68 -7.59 12.60
N TYR A 466 -5.94 -8.69 12.61
CA TYR A 466 -4.55 -8.74 13.05
C TYR A 466 -3.71 -7.62 12.39
N SER A 467 -3.10 -6.77 13.21
CA SER A 467 -2.42 -5.55 12.79
C SER A 467 -0.94 -5.74 12.39
N GLY A 468 -0.48 -6.99 12.27
CA GLY A 468 0.92 -7.30 11.96
C GLY A 468 1.39 -6.85 10.57
N PRO A 469 2.71 -6.93 10.33
CA PRO A 469 3.29 -6.49 9.06
C PRO A 469 2.77 -7.33 7.89
N LYS A 470 2.18 -6.68 6.90
CA LYS A 470 1.68 -7.36 5.68
C LYS A 470 2.85 -7.94 4.88
N PRO A 471 2.75 -9.22 4.44
CA PRO A 471 3.74 -9.82 3.55
C PRO A 471 3.91 -9.02 2.25
N SER A 472 5.15 -8.90 1.75
CA SER A 472 5.44 -8.25 0.47
C SER A 472 6.43 -9.07 -0.34
N PHE A 473 5.95 -9.66 -1.42
CA PHE A 473 6.73 -10.54 -2.30
C PHE A 473 7.68 -9.78 -3.25
N LYS A 474 7.57 -8.45 -3.36
CA LYS A 474 8.26 -7.65 -4.39
C LYS A 474 9.74 -7.30 -4.09
N LYS A 475 10.30 -7.69 -2.94
CA LYS A 475 11.63 -7.20 -2.47
C LYS A 475 12.55 -8.22 -1.79
N LEU A 476 12.26 -9.52 -1.87
CA LEU A 476 13.11 -10.52 -1.21
C LEU A 476 14.44 -10.67 -1.95
N ARG A 477 15.53 -10.14 -1.36
CA ARG A 477 16.88 -10.32 -1.89
C ARG A 477 17.44 -11.68 -1.45
N PRO A 478 18.25 -12.35 -2.28
CA PRO A 478 19.00 -13.53 -1.85
C PRO A 478 19.80 -13.21 -0.57
N GLY A 479 19.61 -14.00 0.49
CA GLY A 479 20.35 -13.87 1.75
C GLY A 479 19.64 -13.15 2.92
N GLN A 480 18.41 -12.68 2.76
CA GLN A 480 17.61 -12.26 3.93
C GLN A 480 17.02 -13.50 4.63
N SER A 481 17.45 -13.78 5.86
CA SER A 481 16.78 -14.75 6.73
C SER A 481 15.57 -14.11 7.43
N GLY A 482 14.54 -14.91 7.70
CA GLY A 482 13.23 -14.46 8.20
C GLY A 482 13.31 -13.60 9.47
N LYS A 483 13.03 -12.30 9.33
CA LYS A 483 12.65 -11.43 10.45
C LYS A 483 11.12 -11.43 10.49
N GLY A 484 10.53 -12.36 11.24
CA GLY A 484 9.07 -12.40 11.37
C GLY A 484 8.50 -13.62 12.10
N ILE A 485 9.28 -14.68 12.31
CA ILE A 485 8.88 -15.79 13.17
C ILE A 485 9.33 -15.43 14.60
N PRO A 486 8.41 -15.28 15.59
CA PRO A 486 8.81 -15.14 16.99
C PRO A 486 9.75 -16.29 17.36
N ALA A 487 10.75 -16.04 18.21
CA ALA A 487 11.81 -17.02 18.47
C ALA A 487 11.24 -18.39 18.90
N ASP A 488 10.08 -18.38 19.57
CA ASP A 488 9.39 -19.57 20.08
C ASP A 488 8.75 -20.44 18.98
N PHE A 489 8.52 -19.88 17.79
CA PHE A 489 8.02 -20.59 16.61
C PHE A 489 9.15 -21.08 15.69
N ARG A 490 10.41 -20.81 16.03
CA ARG A 490 11.58 -21.35 15.32
C ARG A 490 12.01 -22.69 15.91
N ARG A 491 11.12 -23.68 15.98
CA ARG A 491 11.60 -25.06 16.15
C ARG A 491 12.16 -25.53 14.79
N PRO A 492 13.38 -26.06 14.75
CA PRO A 492 13.95 -26.51 13.49
C PRO A 492 13.22 -27.78 13.04
N LEU A 493 12.32 -27.64 12.06
CA LEU A 493 12.00 -28.77 11.19
C LEU A 493 13.32 -29.19 10.52
N HIS A 494 13.63 -30.47 10.67
CA HIS A 494 14.94 -31.03 10.38
C HIS A 494 15.41 -30.73 8.95
N GLY A 495 16.61 -30.15 8.86
CA GLY A 495 17.50 -30.33 7.73
C GLY A 495 17.60 -29.23 6.70
N PHE A 496 17.86 -27.96 7.04
CA PHE A 496 18.33 -27.00 6.03
C PHE A 496 19.44 -26.05 6.52
N ALA A 497 20.32 -25.71 5.56
CA ALA A 497 21.62 -25.08 5.72
C ALA A 497 21.52 -23.59 6.09
N SER A 498 22.46 -23.12 6.93
CA SER A 498 22.67 -21.70 7.18
C SER A 498 23.72 -21.13 6.22
N TYR A 499 23.48 -19.92 5.72
CA TYR A 499 24.38 -19.21 4.82
C TYR A 499 25.27 -18.23 5.59
N THR A 500 26.57 -18.27 5.33
CA THR A 500 27.51 -17.17 5.59
C THR A 500 28.42 -17.01 4.38
N THR A 501 28.59 -15.78 3.91
CA THR A 501 29.64 -15.41 2.94
C THR A 501 30.30 -14.11 3.36
N PRO A 502 31.63 -14.04 3.23
CA PRO A 502 32.28 -12.91 2.58
C PRO A 502 32.83 -13.30 1.20
N CYS A 503 33.02 -12.29 0.36
CA CYS A 503 33.22 -12.33 -1.08
C CYS A 503 34.37 -13.23 -1.60
N ASP A 504 34.18 -13.63 -2.86
CA ASP A 504 35.16 -14.16 -3.83
C ASP A 504 35.73 -15.56 -3.58
N ARG A 505 34.90 -16.57 -3.88
CA ARG A 505 35.19 -17.80 -4.65
C ARG A 505 33.93 -18.69 -4.63
N THR A 506 33.77 -19.54 -5.65
CA THR A 506 32.61 -20.42 -5.92
C THR A 506 31.90 -20.90 -4.64
N PRO A 507 30.57 -20.67 -4.50
CA PRO A 507 29.87 -20.86 -3.23
C PRO A 507 29.93 -22.32 -2.77
N LYS A 508 30.43 -22.51 -1.53
CA LYS A 508 30.42 -23.77 -0.80
C LYS A 508 29.34 -23.70 0.26
N ILE A 509 28.37 -24.61 0.23
CA ILE A 509 27.31 -24.70 1.24
C ILE A 509 27.80 -25.58 2.38
N THR A 510 27.65 -25.13 3.63
CA THR A 510 27.91 -25.97 4.80
C THR A 510 26.61 -26.64 5.23
N VAL A 511 26.47 -27.93 4.96
CA VAL A 511 25.32 -28.73 5.39
C VAL A 511 25.64 -29.29 6.78
N THR A 512 24.79 -28.97 7.76
CA THR A 512 24.84 -29.59 9.08
C THR A 512 23.87 -30.76 9.10
N LYS A 513 24.37 -31.98 9.25
CA LYS A 513 23.57 -33.19 9.44
C LYS A 513 23.71 -33.64 10.89
N TRP A 514 22.58 -33.78 11.57
CA TRP A 514 22.54 -34.44 12.87
C TRP A 514 22.35 -35.94 12.65
N ARG A 515 23.20 -36.74 13.26
CA ARG A 515 23.09 -38.21 13.26
C ARG A 515 22.94 -38.66 14.70
N TYR A 516 21.94 -39.48 14.97
CA TYR A 516 21.83 -40.13 16.27
C TYR A 516 22.90 -41.21 16.37
N ASP A 517 23.79 -41.09 17.34
CA ASP A 517 24.79 -42.08 17.65
C ASP A 517 24.18 -43.08 18.64
N HIS A 518 23.81 -44.26 18.14
CA HIS A 518 23.20 -45.31 18.96
C HIS A 518 24.17 -45.92 19.97
N LYS A 519 25.49 -45.77 19.79
CA LYS A 519 26.47 -46.27 20.78
C LYS A 519 26.59 -45.32 21.97
N GLU A 520 26.46 -44.03 21.73
CA GLU A 520 26.57 -43.00 22.78
C GLU A 520 25.22 -42.41 23.21
N ASN A 521 24.12 -42.95 22.67
CA ASN A 521 22.74 -42.56 22.93
C ASN A 521 22.49 -41.04 22.82
N LYS A 522 23.18 -40.36 21.90
CA LYS A 522 23.16 -38.89 21.77
C LYS A 522 23.15 -38.44 20.33
N TRP A 523 22.62 -37.24 20.09
CA TRP A 523 22.64 -36.61 18.78
C TRP A 523 24.00 -35.96 18.53
N CYS A 524 24.70 -36.41 17.48
CA CYS A 524 25.99 -35.88 17.07
C CYS A 524 25.83 -34.97 15.85
N ARG A 525 26.48 -33.80 15.89
CA ARG A 525 26.46 -32.80 14.82
C ARG A 525 27.63 -33.00 13.86
N GLY A 526 27.36 -33.37 12.61
CA GLY A 526 28.35 -33.40 11.54
C GLY A 526 28.14 -32.24 10.56
N THR A 527 29.21 -31.54 10.17
CA THR A 527 29.15 -30.50 9.14
C THR A 527 29.97 -30.90 7.92
N ARG A 528 29.37 -30.83 6.73
CA ARG A 528 30.05 -31.10 5.44
C ARG A 528 29.90 -29.90 4.52
N LYS A 529 30.98 -29.52 3.84
CA LYS A 529 30.97 -28.45 2.82
C LYS A 529 30.73 -29.08 1.43
N ILE A 530 29.68 -28.67 0.73
CA ILE A 530 29.30 -29.16 -0.60
C ILE A 530 29.39 -28.01 -1.61
N ARG A 531 29.78 -28.30 -2.86
CA ARG A 531 29.85 -27.29 -3.93
C ARG A 531 28.48 -27.13 -4.59
N LEU A 532 28.11 -25.89 -4.94
CA LEU A 532 26.79 -25.54 -5.50
C LEU A 532 26.41 -26.34 -6.77
N ALA A 533 27.39 -26.68 -7.61
CA ALA A 533 27.18 -27.44 -8.85
C ALA A 533 26.56 -28.83 -8.63
N THR A 534 26.78 -29.44 -7.46
CA THR A 534 26.22 -30.75 -7.11
C THR A 534 24.72 -30.66 -6.80
N ILE A 535 24.26 -29.53 -6.25
CA ILE A 535 22.85 -29.30 -5.92
C ILE A 535 22.02 -28.95 -7.15
N GLN A 536 22.64 -28.30 -8.15
CA GLN A 536 21.99 -28.03 -9.42
C GLN A 536 21.66 -29.32 -10.17
N HIS A 537 22.57 -30.31 -10.14
CA HIS A 537 22.32 -31.64 -10.68
C HIS A 537 21.17 -32.37 -9.96
N ASP A 538 21.09 -32.31 -8.63
CA ASP A 538 20.01 -32.94 -7.86
C ASP A 538 18.64 -32.27 -8.10
N LEU A 539 18.61 -30.95 -8.34
CA LEU A 539 17.40 -30.19 -8.71
C LEU A 539 16.96 -30.48 -10.15
N GLU A 540 17.92 -30.67 -11.07
CA GLU A 540 17.66 -31.11 -12.44
C GLU A 540 17.16 -32.56 -12.48
N GLU A 541 17.68 -33.45 -11.63
CA GLU A 541 17.16 -34.82 -11.46
C GLU A 541 15.76 -34.84 -10.85
N LEU A 542 15.45 -33.98 -9.88
CA LEU A 542 14.08 -33.82 -9.34
C LEU A 542 13.09 -33.28 -10.39
N ALA A 543 13.54 -32.44 -11.32
CA ALA A 543 12.72 -31.96 -12.43
C ALA A 543 12.42 -33.05 -13.47
N LYS A 544 13.28 -34.08 -13.61
CA LYS A 544 13.05 -35.23 -14.50
C LYS A 544 11.97 -36.20 -13.99
N VAL A 545 11.57 -36.11 -12.72
CA VAL A 545 10.61 -37.05 -12.08
C VAL A 545 9.14 -36.69 -12.37
N ASN A 546 8.86 -35.71 -13.24
CA ASN A 546 7.49 -35.47 -13.76
C ASN A 546 7.45 -35.34 -15.30
N PRO A 547 7.58 -36.45 -16.05
CA PRO A 547 7.65 -36.46 -17.52
C PRO A 547 6.25 -36.48 -18.18
N GLY A 548 5.26 -35.85 -17.56
CA GLY A 548 3.86 -35.87 -17.98
C GLY A 548 3.45 -34.67 -18.83
N ALA A 549 4.31 -34.18 -19.73
CA ALA A 549 3.90 -33.24 -20.76
C ALA A 549 4.91 -33.24 -21.91
N VAL A 550 4.39 -33.30 -23.13
CA VAL A 550 5.07 -33.25 -24.43
C VAL A 550 5.51 -34.62 -24.98
N GLY A 551 4.71 -35.08 -25.94
CA GLY A 551 4.98 -36.21 -26.79
C GLY A 551 6.16 -35.96 -27.74
N LYS A 552 6.75 -37.08 -28.13
CA LYS A 552 7.84 -37.24 -29.09
C LYS A 552 7.56 -36.53 -30.42
N ASP A 553 8.47 -35.68 -30.87
CA ASP A 553 9.44 -35.95 -31.94
C ASP A 553 10.13 -34.63 -32.35
N GLU A 554 11.45 -34.74 -32.55
CA GLU A 554 12.49 -33.72 -32.91
C GLU A 554 12.95 -32.72 -31.84
#